data_AF-A0A849ZFQ2-F1
#
_entry.id   AF-A0A849ZFQ2-F1
#
_cell.length_a   1.000
_cell.length_b   1.000
_cell.length_c   1.000
_cell.angle_alpha   90.00
_cell.angle_beta   90.00
_cell.angle_gamma   90.00
#
_symmetry.space_group_name_H-M   'P 1'
#
loop_
_entity.id
_entity.type
_entity.pdbx_description
1 polymer ?
#
loop_
_entity_poly.entity_id
_entity_poly.type
_entity_poly.pdbx_seq_one_letter_code
_entity_poly.pdbx_strand_id
1 'polypeptide(L)'
;LIVVAIIAILAAIAVPNFLEAQTRAKVSRAKADMRSLTTAIEAYAIDYNQLPPPFEAHATGAMWGTLTEPPFHSRIGTQTTTPVAYITSLPFDPFANQSDPMQSGFLTTGAFGGGASHLNMRFIYWNVPYFAVSFVPTAARVAGGSYILYSPGPDRNTDNGNTPPYTFYRPYDPTNGTISQGNIFRSQKVSDGIDYAAVLAL
;
A
#
# COMPACT_ATOMS: atom_id res chain seq x y z
N LEU A 1 -17.46 10.32 -43.06
CA LEU A 1 -16.85 11.46 -42.33
C LEU A 1 -17.70 11.91 -41.13
N ILE A 2 -19.00 12.14 -41.29
CA ILE A 2 -19.90 12.59 -40.19
C ILE A 2 -19.90 11.63 -38.99
N VAL A 3 -19.98 10.32 -39.22
CA VAL A 3 -20.00 9.31 -38.14
C VAL A 3 -18.73 9.36 -37.30
N VAL A 4 -17.56 9.50 -37.94
CA VAL A 4 -16.27 9.57 -37.24
C VAL A 4 -16.19 10.81 -36.36
N ALA A 5 -16.70 11.95 -36.84
CA ALA A 5 -16.73 13.19 -36.07
C ALA A 5 -17.63 13.09 -34.83
N ILE A 6 -18.80 12.47 -34.94
CA ILE A 6 -19.73 12.30 -33.81
C ILE A 6 -19.13 11.36 -32.75
N ILE A 7 -18.53 10.23 -33.17
CA ILE A 7 -17.87 9.30 -32.25
C ILE A 7 -16.72 9.99 -31.50
N ALA A 8 -15.93 10.81 -32.20
CA ALA A 8 -14.82 11.54 -31.58
C ALA A 8 -15.31 12.52 -30.48
N ILE A 9 -16.42 13.24 -30.72
CA ILE A 9 -17.01 14.15 -29.72
C ILE A 9 -17.53 13.38 -28.51
N LEU A 10 -18.25 12.27 -28.73
CA LEU A 10 -18.76 11.44 -27.64
C LEU A 10 -17.63 10.83 -26.81
N ALA A 11 -16.58 10.32 -27.47
CA ALA A 11 -15.41 9.78 -26.80
C ALA A 11 -14.67 10.86 -25.99
N ALA A 12 -14.53 12.08 -26.52
CA ALA A 12 -13.87 13.18 -25.81
C ALA A 12 -14.57 13.55 -24.49
N ILE A 13 -15.90 13.41 -24.42
CA ILE A 13 -16.67 13.65 -23.19
C ILE A 13 -16.67 12.43 -22.27
N ALA A 14 -16.83 11.23 -22.83
CA ALA A 14 -17.00 10.01 -22.06
C ALA A 14 -15.69 9.51 -21.44
N VAL A 15 -14.55 9.65 -22.14
CA VAL A 15 -13.27 9.08 -21.70
C VAL A 15 -12.78 9.69 -20.36
N PRO A 16 -12.76 11.02 -20.14
CA PRO A 16 -12.34 11.58 -18.86
C PRO A 16 -13.19 11.09 -17.69
N ASN A 17 -14.52 11.07 -17.85
CA ASN A 17 -15.44 10.60 -16.81
C ASN A 17 -15.28 9.09 -16.54
N PHE A 18 -15.06 8.29 -17.58
CA PHE A 18 -14.81 6.86 -17.45
C PHE A 18 -13.50 6.58 -16.67
N LEU A 19 -12.43 7.30 -16.98
CA LEU A 19 -11.15 7.18 -16.28
C LEU A 19 -11.29 7.58 -14.80
N GLU A 20 -12.05 8.63 -14.51
CA GLU A 20 -12.32 9.06 -13.14
C GLU A 20 -13.13 8.01 -12.36
N ALA A 21 -14.19 7.49 -12.95
CA ALA A 21 -14.99 6.42 -12.35
C ALA A 21 -14.13 5.16 -12.09
N GLN A 22 -13.24 4.79 -13.03
CA GLN A 22 -12.33 3.68 -12.85
C GLN A 22 -11.36 3.91 -11.68
N THR A 23 -10.76 5.10 -11.58
CA THR A 23 -9.86 5.43 -10.46
C THR A 23 -10.61 5.36 -9.13
N ARG A 24 -11.80 5.95 -9.02
CA ARG A 24 -12.63 5.89 -7.80
C ARG A 24 -12.99 4.45 -7.43
N ALA A 25 -13.30 3.59 -8.40
CA ALA A 25 -13.58 2.18 -8.16
C ALA A 25 -12.35 1.43 -7.61
N LYS A 26 -11.15 1.67 -8.18
CA LYS A 26 -9.90 1.10 -7.67
C LYS A 26 -9.57 1.56 -6.24
N VAL A 27 -9.77 2.84 -5.93
CA VAL A 27 -9.60 3.37 -4.57
C VAL A 27 -10.57 2.69 -3.60
N SER A 28 -11.85 2.59 -3.97
CA SER A 28 -12.87 1.93 -3.14
C SER A 28 -12.50 0.47 -2.85
N ARG A 29 -12.05 -0.26 -3.88
CA ARG A 29 -11.52 -1.63 -3.75
C ARG A 29 -10.33 -1.69 -2.80
N ALA A 30 -9.32 -0.83 -3.00
CA ALA A 30 -8.15 -0.78 -2.14
C ALA A 30 -8.51 -0.56 -0.66
N LYS A 31 -9.42 0.36 -0.37
CA LYS A 31 -9.90 0.62 0.99
C LYS A 31 -10.65 -0.58 1.60
N ALA A 32 -11.45 -1.28 0.80
CA ALA A 32 -12.17 -2.48 1.24
C ALA A 32 -11.21 -3.66 1.53
N ASP A 33 -10.23 -3.86 0.66
CA ASP A 33 -9.19 -4.89 0.81
C ASP A 33 -8.35 -4.61 2.07
N MET A 34 -7.92 -3.35 2.29
CA MET A 34 -7.19 -2.97 3.50
C MET A 34 -8.03 -3.12 4.78
N ARG A 35 -9.35 -2.93 4.73
CA ARG A 35 -10.23 -3.20 5.89
C ARG A 35 -10.26 -4.68 6.25
N SER A 36 -10.31 -5.55 5.24
CA SER A 36 -10.25 -7.00 5.42
C SER A 36 -8.91 -7.43 6.00
N LEU A 37 -7.81 -6.85 5.48
CA LEU A 37 -6.46 -7.06 6.02
C LEU A 37 -6.31 -6.60 7.47
N THR A 38 -6.82 -5.43 7.83
CA THR A 38 -6.85 -4.96 9.23
C THR A 38 -7.53 -5.99 10.13
N THR A 39 -8.70 -6.50 9.74
CA THR A 39 -9.41 -7.51 10.55
C THR A 39 -8.56 -8.76 10.77
N ALA A 40 -7.87 -9.22 9.71
CA ALA A 40 -6.98 -10.38 9.79
C ALA A 40 -5.73 -10.13 10.65
N ILE A 41 -5.14 -8.93 10.54
CA ILE A 41 -3.98 -8.51 11.34
C ILE A 41 -4.34 -8.48 12.82
N GLU A 42 -5.47 -7.87 13.19
CA GLU A 42 -5.90 -7.78 14.60
C GLU A 42 -6.24 -9.17 15.15
N ALA A 43 -6.91 -10.03 14.37
CA ALA A 43 -7.21 -11.40 14.79
C ALA A 43 -5.94 -12.24 15.02
N TYR A 44 -4.96 -12.14 14.12
CA TYR A 44 -3.65 -12.76 14.30
C TYR A 44 -2.95 -12.22 15.57
N ALA A 45 -3.02 -10.91 15.80
CA ALA A 45 -2.39 -10.29 16.95
C ALA A 45 -2.99 -10.74 18.29
N ILE A 46 -4.30 -11.02 18.32
CA ILE A 46 -4.98 -11.58 19.50
C ILE A 46 -4.46 -13.00 19.79
N ASP A 47 -4.35 -13.85 18.78
CA ASP A 47 -3.99 -15.26 18.96
C ASP A 47 -2.50 -15.46 19.31
N TYR A 48 -1.61 -14.69 18.67
CA TYR A 48 -0.17 -14.85 18.81
C TYR A 48 0.49 -13.81 19.72
N ASN A 49 -0.29 -12.85 20.25
CA ASN A 49 0.19 -11.70 21.02
C ASN A 49 1.32 -10.92 20.32
N GLN A 50 1.31 -10.94 18.99
CA GLN A 50 2.29 -10.27 18.13
C GLN A 50 1.66 -10.00 16.76
N LEU A 51 2.06 -8.90 16.13
CA LEU A 51 1.62 -8.60 14.76
C LEU A 51 2.17 -9.64 13.77
N PRO A 52 1.48 -9.87 12.63
CA PRO A 52 2.00 -10.68 11.55
C PRO A 52 3.42 -10.22 11.16
N PRO A 53 4.36 -11.16 10.96
CA PRO A 53 5.70 -10.81 10.54
C PRO A 53 5.66 -10.09 9.18
N PRO A 54 6.53 -9.07 8.96
CA PRO A 54 6.52 -8.27 7.73
C PRO A 54 7.22 -8.96 6.54
N PHE A 55 7.26 -10.29 6.55
CA PHE A 55 7.99 -11.07 5.57
C PHE A 55 7.37 -12.46 5.34
N GLU A 56 7.64 -12.98 4.14
CA GLU A 56 7.41 -14.38 3.83
C GLU A 56 8.70 -15.19 3.94
N ALA A 57 8.57 -16.41 4.44
CA ALA A 57 9.63 -17.40 4.33
C ALA A 57 9.68 -17.86 2.86
N HIS A 58 10.79 -17.63 2.17
CA HIS A 58 11.00 -18.19 0.84
C HIS A 58 11.20 -19.70 0.92
N ALA A 59 10.88 -20.40 -0.18
CA ALA A 59 11.12 -21.83 -0.33
C ALA A 59 12.59 -22.25 -0.07
N THR A 60 13.54 -21.32 -0.16
CA THR A 60 14.97 -21.54 0.11
C THR A 60 15.36 -21.34 1.58
N GLY A 61 14.42 -21.07 2.49
CA GLY A 61 14.69 -20.76 3.89
C GLY A 61 15.21 -19.34 4.15
N ALA A 62 15.48 -18.57 3.09
CA ALA A 62 15.73 -17.13 3.21
C ALA A 62 14.42 -16.42 3.60
N MET A 63 14.46 -15.54 4.60
CA MET A 63 13.34 -14.65 4.89
C MET A 63 13.49 -13.40 4.04
N TRP A 64 12.42 -12.97 3.38
CA TRP A 64 12.35 -11.58 2.93
C TRP A 64 12.59 -10.67 4.15
N GLY A 65 13.38 -9.60 4.06
CA GLY A 65 13.62 -8.74 5.23
C GLY A 65 14.32 -9.42 6.42
N THR A 66 15.27 -10.32 6.17
CA THR A 66 16.22 -10.75 7.22
C THR A 66 16.99 -9.52 7.73
N LEU A 67 16.51 -8.95 8.84
CA LEU A 67 17.04 -8.02 9.86
C LEU A 67 18.24 -7.06 9.63
N THR A 68 18.93 -7.06 8.50
CA THR A 68 20.17 -6.27 8.28
C THR A 68 19.98 -5.02 7.43
N GLU A 69 18.85 -4.86 6.74
CA GLU A 69 18.41 -3.58 6.18
C GLU A 69 16.90 -3.44 6.31
N PRO A 70 16.36 -2.24 6.57
CA PRO A 70 14.93 -2.06 6.81
C PRO A 70 14.19 -1.94 5.46
N PRO A 71 13.43 -2.96 5.00
CA PRO A 71 12.54 -2.72 3.88
C PRO A 71 11.38 -1.88 4.40
N PHE A 72 11.47 -0.57 4.20
CA PHE A 72 10.38 0.40 4.32
C PHE A 72 9.07 -0.08 3.64
N HIS A 73 9.14 -1.08 2.76
CA HIS A 73 8.04 -1.54 1.93
C HIS A 73 7.92 -3.06 2.01
N SER A 74 7.68 -3.57 3.21
CA SER A 74 7.40 -4.97 3.50
C SER A 74 5.96 -5.36 3.10
N ARG A 75 5.63 -6.65 3.21
CA ARG A 75 4.30 -7.21 2.88
C ARG A 75 3.83 -8.11 4.02
N ILE A 76 2.51 -8.19 4.21
CA ILE A 76 1.93 -9.21 5.09
C ILE A 76 2.27 -10.58 4.49
N GLY A 77 2.82 -11.45 5.32
CA GLY A 77 3.16 -12.80 4.89
C GLY A 77 1.99 -13.79 4.98
N THR A 78 2.21 -14.96 4.36
CA THR A 78 1.27 -16.10 4.32
C THR A 78 0.91 -16.68 5.69
N GLN A 79 1.55 -16.26 6.78
CA GLN A 79 1.20 -16.65 8.15
C GLN A 79 -0.22 -16.25 8.55
N THR A 80 -0.80 -15.27 7.83
CA THR A 80 -2.20 -14.85 7.98
C THR A 80 -3.21 -15.73 7.23
N THR A 81 -2.72 -16.61 6.35
CA THR A 81 -3.53 -17.56 5.58
C THR A 81 -3.29 -19.01 5.99
N THR A 82 -2.10 -19.32 6.52
CA THR A 82 -1.68 -20.67 6.90
C THR A 82 -0.71 -20.61 8.08
N PRO A 83 -0.80 -21.49 9.09
CA PRO A 83 -1.69 -22.65 9.17
C PRO A 83 -3.14 -22.30 9.59
N VAL A 84 -3.37 -21.13 10.19
CA VAL A 84 -4.70 -20.61 10.51
C VAL A 84 -5.06 -19.52 9.50
N ALA A 85 -6.26 -19.60 8.94
CA ALA A 85 -6.73 -18.65 7.93
C ALA A 85 -7.50 -17.49 8.58
N TYR A 86 -6.81 -16.37 8.82
CA TYR A 86 -7.41 -15.11 9.25
C TYR A 86 -8.01 -14.31 8.08
N ILE A 87 -7.52 -14.59 6.86
CA ILE A 87 -8.07 -14.12 5.60
C ILE A 87 -8.01 -15.26 4.58
N THR A 88 -8.96 -15.31 3.65
CA THR A 88 -9.02 -16.37 2.62
C THR A 88 -7.84 -16.31 1.66
N SER A 89 -7.37 -15.11 1.34
CA SER A 89 -6.25 -14.86 0.42
C SER A 89 -5.74 -13.44 0.61
N LEU A 90 -4.44 -13.23 0.43
CA LEU A 90 -3.83 -11.90 0.50
C LEU A 90 -4.14 -11.10 -0.79
N PRO A 91 -4.86 -9.97 -0.70
CA PRO A 91 -5.27 -9.20 -1.86
C PRO A 91 -4.09 -8.48 -2.51
N PHE A 92 -4.17 -8.35 -3.83
CA PHE A 92 -3.27 -7.49 -4.61
C PHE A 92 -3.77 -6.05 -4.60
N ASP A 93 -2.83 -5.13 -4.53
CA ASP A 93 -3.09 -3.70 -4.65
C ASP A 93 -3.50 -3.38 -6.10
N PRO A 94 -4.69 -2.79 -6.33
CA PRO A 94 -5.14 -2.42 -7.67
C PRO A 94 -4.28 -1.34 -8.36
N PHE A 95 -3.39 -0.67 -7.62
CA PHE A 95 -2.45 0.34 -8.11
C PHE A 95 -1.02 -0.16 -8.27
N ALA A 96 -0.69 -1.39 -7.84
CA ALA A 96 0.62 -1.97 -8.08
C ALA A 96 0.85 -2.27 -9.57
N ASN A 97 2.12 -2.21 -10.02
CA ASN A 97 2.48 -2.54 -11.39
C ASN A 97 2.42 -4.06 -11.59
N GLN A 98 1.27 -4.56 -12.09
CA GLN A 98 1.06 -5.99 -12.31
C GLN A 98 1.91 -6.56 -13.46
N SER A 99 2.34 -5.71 -14.40
CA SER A 99 3.14 -6.09 -15.57
C SER A 99 4.65 -6.04 -15.31
N ASP A 100 5.09 -5.26 -14.33
CA ASP A 100 6.47 -5.20 -13.88
C ASP A 100 6.50 -5.01 -12.35
N PRO A 101 6.38 -6.12 -11.60
CA PRO A 101 6.39 -6.06 -10.15
C PRO A 101 7.74 -5.62 -9.59
N MET A 102 8.82 -5.65 -10.39
CA MET A 102 10.13 -5.15 -9.97
C MET A 102 10.19 -3.62 -10.01
N GLN A 103 9.44 -2.98 -10.91
CA GLN A 103 9.25 -1.52 -10.98
C GLN A 103 8.13 -0.97 -10.08
N SER A 104 7.54 -1.76 -9.16
CA SER A 104 6.62 -1.23 -8.14
C SER A 104 7.33 -0.39 -7.06
N GLY A 105 8.41 0.29 -7.44
CA GLY A 105 9.07 1.36 -6.70
C GLY A 105 10.04 0.97 -5.59
N PHE A 106 10.16 -0.31 -5.21
CA PHE A 106 10.77 -0.58 -3.89
C PHE A 106 11.73 -1.76 -3.73
N LEU A 107 12.18 -2.35 -4.84
CA LEU A 107 13.36 -3.21 -4.85
C LEU A 107 14.09 -3.03 -6.16
N THR A 108 15.14 -2.21 -6.18
CA THR A 108 16.18 -2.33 -7.19
C THR A 108 16.79 -3.73 -7.07
N THR A 109 16.28 -4.66 -7.87
CA THR A 109 16.97 -5.73 -8.65
C THR A 109 18.21 -6.45 -8.09
N GLY A 110 18.62 -6.28 -6.84
CA GLY A 110 19.92 -6.76 -6.34
C GLY A 110 19.92 -7.31 -4.92
N ALA A 111 19.09 -6.80 -3.99
CA ALA A 111 19.19 -7.20 -2.59
C ALA A 111 18.38 -8.46 -2.19
N PHE A 112 17.37 -8.86 -2.98
CA PHE A 112 16.48 -9.99 -2.65
C PHE A 112 16.16 -10.90 -3.84
N GLY A 113 17.06 -10.97 -4.83
CA GLY A 113 17.02 -11.98 -5.89
C GLY A 113 15.67 -12.11 -6.58
N GLY A 114 15.29 -11.13 -7.40
CA GLY A 114 14.31 -11.17 -8.51
C GLY A 114 13.17 -12.20 -8.60
N GLY A 115 12.68 -12.76 -7.50
CA GLY A 115 11.86 -13.99 -7.53
C GLY A 115 10.45 -13.88 -6.96
N ALA A 116 10.10 -12.78 -6.29
CA ALA A 116 8.79 -12.65 -5.64
C ALA A 116 7.88 -11.62 -6.32
N SER A 117 7.63 -11.84 -7.61
CA SER A 117 6.78 -10.99 -8.46
C SER A 117 5.41 -10.69 -7.83
N HIS A 118 4.79 -11.67 -7.20
CA HIS A 118 3.46 -11.52 -6.61
C HIS A 118 3.44 -10.74 -5.28
N LEU A 119 4.56 -10.69 -4.54
CA LEU A 119 4.63 -9.94 -3.27
C LEU A 119 4.63 -8.44 -3.51
N ASN A 120 5.39 -7.99 -4.51
CA ASN A 120 5.43 -6.57 -4.88
C ASN A 120 4.07 -6.05 -5.35
N MET A 121 3.17 -6.94 -5.78
CA MET A 121 1.80 -6.62 -6.18
C MET A 121 0.83 -6.46 -5.01
N ARG A 122 1.21 -6.79 -3.77
CA ARG A 122 0.36 -6.66 -2.57
C ARG A 122 0.51 -5.29 -1.91
N PHE A 123 -0.42 -4.96 -1.02
CA PHE A 123 -0.35 -3.78 -0.17
C PHE A 123 0.92 -3.78 0.68
N ILE A 124 1.51 -2.60 0.80
CA ILE A 124 2.66 -2.38 1.66
C ILE A 124 2.17 -2.44 3.11
N TYR A 125 2.94 -3.11 3.96
CA TYR A 125 2.60 -3.36 5.35
C TYR A 125 3.78 -3.05 6.26
N TRP A 126 3.55 -2.17 7.22
CA TRP A 126 4.55 -1.73 8.18
C TRP A 126 4.23 -2.34 9.52
N ASN A 127 5.10 -3.20 10.03
CA ASN A 127 5.06 -3.70 11.40
C ASN A 127 5.98 -2.83 12.27
N VAL A 128 5.44 -1.81 12.93
CA VAL A 128 6.22 -0.78 13.64
C VAL A 128 7.15 -1.37 14.72
N PRO A 129 6.73 -2.35 15.55
CA PRO A 129 7.63 -3.04 16.48
C PRO A 129 8.82 -3.74 15.82
N TYR A 130 8.68 -4.23 14.59
CA TYR A 130 9.74 -4.97 13.89
C TYR A 130 10.76 -4.06 13.19
N PHE A 131 10.39 -2.82 12.87
CA PHE A 131 11.30 -1.87 12.21
C PHE A 131 12.19 -1.13 13.21
N ALA A 132 13.51 -1.26 13.04
CA ALA A 132 14.51 -0.49 13.77
C ALA A 132 14.47 1.01 13.38
N VAL A 133 13.58 1.75 14.04
CA VAL A 133 13.63 3.15 14.54
C VAL A 133 14.26 4.33 13.76
N SER A 134 14.87 4.22 12.58
CA SER A 134 15.53 5.39 11.94
C SER A 134 14.76 6.06 10.79
N PHE A 135 13.73 5.38 10.27
CA PHE A 135 13.25 5.64 8.91
C PHE A 135 11.74 5.84 8.78
N VAL A 136 10.97 5.29 9.73
CA VAL A 136 9.57 5.66 9.92
C VAL A 136 9.56 6.93 10.76
N PRO A 137 9.10 8.09 10.24
CA PRO A 137 9.00 9.30 11.04
C PRO A 137 8.24 8.98 12.34
N THR A 138 8.77 9.39 13.50
CA THR A 138 8.14 9.17 14.82
C THR A 138 6.66 9.53 14.79
N ALA A 139 6.33 10.58 14.05
CA ALA A 139 4.99 11.02 13.73
C ALA A 139 4.07 9.90 13.20
N ALA A 140 4.49 9.16 12.18
CA ALA A 140 3.71 8.08 11.58
C ALA A 140 3.42 6.95 12.57
N ARG A 141 4.35 6.68 13.50
CA ARG A 141 4.15 5.69 14.58
C ARG A 141 3.10 6.18 15.58
N VAL A 142 3.15 7.45 15.94
CA VAL A 142 2.21 8.07 16.89
C VAL A 142 0.80 8.08 16.32
N ALA A 143 0.63 8.51 15.06
CA ALA A 143 -0.68 8.54 14.42
C ALA A 143 -1.18 7.18 13.93
N GLY A 144 -0.28 6.30 13.48
CA GLY A 144 -0.64 5.02 12.88
C GLY A 144 -0.87 3.89 13.89
N GLY A 145 -0.17 3.93 15.03
CA GLY A 145 -0.14 2.82 15.99
C GLY A 145 0.88 1.75 15.59
N SER A 146 0.56 0.49 15.86
CA SER A 146 1.50 -0.63 15.72
C SER A 146 1.72 -1.09 14.28
N TYR A 147 0.81 -0.77 13.35
CA TYR A 147 1.01 -1.03 11.93
C TYR A 147 0.34 -0.01 11.00
N ILE A 148 0.83 0.03 9.76
CA ILE A 148 0.27 0.83 8.66
C ILE A 148 0.18 -0.06 7.42
N LEU A 149 -0.96 0.00 6.73
CA LEU A 149 -1.21 -0.49 5.39
C LEU A 149 -1.21 0.69 4.43
N TYR A 150 -0.63 0.44 3.26
CA TYR A 150 -0.31 1.50 2.33
C TYR A 150 -0.42 1.03 0.87
N SER A 151 -0.98 1.91 0.04
CA SER A 151 -1.06 1.79 -1.42
C SER A 151 -0.58 3.08 -2.07
N PRO A 152 0.23 3.00 -3.14
CA PRO A 152 0.77 4.16 -3.86
C PRO A 152 -0.29 4.88 -4.71
N GLY A 153 -1.55 4.44 -4.66
CA GLY A 153 -2.66 5.17 -5.25
C GLY A 153 -2.54 5.41 -6.77
N PRO A 154 -3.33 6.34 -7.31
CA PRO A 154 -3.45 6.53 -8.75
C PRO A 154 -2.20 7.05 -9.46
N ASP A 155 -1.34 7.82 -8.77
CA ASP A 155 -0.07 8.29 -9.34
C ASP A 155 1.06 7.26 -9.26
N ARG A 156 0.85 6.17 -8.50
CA ARG A 156 1.80 5.09 -8.27
C ARG A 156 3.12 5.59 -7.66
N ASN A 157 3.11 6.75 -7.04
CA ASN A 157 4.29 7.35 -6.44
C ASN A 157 4.31 7.06 -4.94
N THR A 158 5.28 6.25 -4.51
CA THR A 158 5.28 5.82 -3.12
C THR A 158 5.61 6.93 -2.13
N ASP A 159 6.38 7.92 -2.60
CA ASP A 159 7.03 8.89 -1.75
C ASP A 159 6.32 10.25 -1.74
N ASN A 160 5.09 10.31 -2.28
CA ASN A 160 4.27 11.54 -2.45
C ASN A 160 5.02 12.70 -3.14
N GLY A 161 6.07 12.38 -3.90
CA GLY A 161 7.06 13.37 -4.34
C GLY A 161 7.93 13.82 -3.17
N ASN A 162 9.25 13.75 -3.35
CA ASN A 162 10.27 14.05 -2.35
C ASN A 162 10.38 15.57 -2.03
N THR A 163 9.25 16.28 -1.97
CA THR A 163 9.16 17.73 -1.75
C THR A 163 9.06 18.03 -0.26
N PRO A 164 10.01 18.79 0.31
CA PRO A 164 9.95 19.25 1.69
C PRO A 164 8.69 20.09 1.99
N PRO A 165 8.14 20.04 3.22
CA PRO A 165 8.51 19.09 4.27
C PRO A 165 8.10 17.69 3.83
N TYR A 166 8.96 16.69 4.01
CA TYR A 166 8.71 15.32 3.55
C TYR A 166 7.34 14.84 4.04
N THR A 167 6.32 14.98 3.20
CA THR A 167 4.93 14.66 3.55
C THR A 167 4.76 13.19 3.28
N PHE A 168 5.44 12.37 4.09
CA PHE A 168 5.49 10.92 3.96
C PHE A 168 4.10 10.25 3.98
N TYR A 169 3.01 11.00 4.23
CA TYR A 169 1.66 10.47 4.37
C TYR A 169 0.56 11.41 3.84
N ARG A 170 0.72 12.01 2.65
CA ARG A 170 -0.37 12.77 2.03
C ARG A 170 -1.53 11.82 1.70
N PRO A 171 -2.72 11.94 2.32
CA PRO A 171 -3.83 11.05 2.02
C PRO A 171 -4.38 11.32 0.62
N TYR A 172 -4.88 10.26 -0.01
CA TYR A 172 -5.64 10.33 -1.26
C TYR A 172 -6.81 11.31 -1.11
N ASP A 173 -6.91 12.24 -2.05
CA ASP A 173 -8.00 13.21 -2.14
C ASP A 173 -8.75 12.99 -3.47
N PRO A 174 -10.05 12.67 -3.47
CA PRO A 174 -10.80 12.45 -4.70
C PRO A 174 -10.99 13.72 -5.56
N THR A 175 -10.70 14.91 -5.02
CA THR A 175 -10.87 16.19 -5.72
C THR A 175 -9.65 16.60 -6.57
N ASN A 176 -8.52 15.91 -6.42
CA ASN A 176 -7.27 16.26 -7.11
C ASN A 176 -7.09 15.58 -8.50
N GLY A 177 -8.18 15.02 -9.04
CA GLY A 177 -8.23 14.41 -10.37
C GLY A 177 -8.00 12.89 -10.40
N THR A 178 -7.80 12.35 -11.60
CA THR A 178 -7.65 10.90 -11.82
C THR A 178 -6.26 10.37 -11.45
N ILE A 179 -5.31 11.27 -11.18
CA ILE A 179 -3.92 10.99 -10.79
C ILE A 179 -3.63 11.79 -9.51
N SER A 180 -4.11 11.28 -8.39
CA SER A 180 -3.87 11.84 -7.07
C SER A 180 -2.41 11.67 -6.67
N GLN A 181 -1.76 12.75 -6.26
CA GLN A 181 -0.44 12.72 -5.62
C GLN A 181 -0.44 12.16 -4.19
N GLY A 182 -1.64 11.98 -3.62
CA GLY A 182 -1.84 11.40 -2.31
C GLY A 182 -2.12 9.90 -2.40
N ASN A 183 -1.69 9.21 -1.36
CA ASN A 183 -1.73 7.77 -1.24
C ASN A 183 -2.84 7.26 -0.32
N ILE A 184 -3.14 5.98 -0.43
CA ILE A 184 -4.24 5.36 0.35
C ILE A 184 -3.62 4.66 1.56
N PHE A 185 -4.03 5.07 2.75
CA PHE A 185 -3.53 4.53 4.00
C PHE A 185 -4.65 3.98 4.87
N ARG A 186 -4.31 2.96 5.64
CA ARG A 186 -5.08 2.49 6.78
C ARG A 186 -4.12 2.04 7.85
N SER A 187 -4.38 2.35 9.11
CA SER A 187 -3.52 2.00 10.23
C SER A 187 -4.33 1.39 11.35
N GLN A 188 -3.66 1.01 12.44
CA GLN A 188 -4.33 0.54 13.64
C GLN A 188 -5.28 1.61 14.23
N LYS A 189 -4.87 2.88 14.17
CA LYS A 189 -5.61 3.99 14.81
C LYS A 189 -6.52 4.75 13.85
N VAL A 190 -6.20 4.79 12.56
CA VAL A 190 -6.89 5.65 11.59
C VAL A 190 -7.24 4.88 10.32
N SER A 191 -8.46 5.08 9.84
CA SER A 191 -9.00 4.34 8.72
C SER A 191 -8.68 4.93 7.34
N ASP A 192 -8.42 6.24 7.25
CA ASP A 192 -8.29 6.99 6.00
C ASP A 192 -7.21 8.10 6.11
N GLY A 193 -5.94 7.72 6.13
CA GLY A 193 -4.81 8.67 6.16
C GLY A 193 -4.16 8.85 7.52
N ILE A 194 -3.01 9.55 7.52
CA ILE A 194 -2.35 10.04 8.73
C ILE A 194 -2.30 11.56 8.59
N ASP A 195 -3.01 12.29 9.45
CA ASP A 195 -2.92 13.74 9.49
C ASP A 195 -1.58 14.15 10.11
N TYR A 196 -0.59 14.40 9.26
CA TYR A 196 0.74 14.79 9.70
C TYR A 196 0.75 16.13 10.44
N ALA A 197 -0.18 17.05 10.13
CA ALA A 197 -0.26 18.34 10.81
C ALA A 197 -0.76 18.18 12.26
N ALA A 198 -1.75 17.31 12.49
CA ALA A 198 -2.18 16.94 13.83
C ALA A 198 -1.09 16.23 14.64
N VAL A 199 -0.15 15.57 13.96
CA VAL A 199 0.91 14.80 14.60
C VAL A 199 2.13 15.64 14.98
N LEU A 200 2.46 16.69 14.21
CA LEU A 200 3.51 17.65 14.57
C LEU A 200 3.14 18.54 15.77
N ALA A 201 1.86 18.55 16.17
CA ALA A 201 1.37 19.30 17.31
C ALA A 201 1.49 18.54 18.66
N LEU A 202 1.99 17.29 18.64
CA LEU A 202 2.28 16.45 19.81
C LEU A 202 3.78 16.44 20.13
#